data_AF-G5RTF4-F1
#
_entry.id   AF-G5RTF4-F1
#
_cell.length_a   1.000
_cell.length_b   1.000
_cell.length_c   1.000
_cell.angle_alpha   90.00
_cell.angle_beta   90.00
_cell.angle_gamma   90.00
#
_symmetry.space_group_name_H-M   'P 1'
#
loop_
_entity.id
_entity.type
_entity.pdbx_description
1 polymer ?
#
loop_
_entity_poly.entity_id
_entity_poly.type
_entity_poly.pdbx_seq_one_letter_code
_entity_poly.pdbx_strand_id
1 'polypeptide(L)'
;MELKATSLGKRLAQHPYDRAVILNAGVKVSGDRHEYLIPFNQLLAIHCKRGLVWGELEFVLPEDKVVRLHGTEWSETQQFHRYLDAHWRRWSQEMSDVAAQALQEQWERISERTGENQWLTRERVRGLEHEIRQTFAALPLPVSRLEEFAHCREIWRKCLAWLQDSEGSRQQHNQAYADAMLEAHADFFTQIESSPLNPSQARAVVNGESSLLVLAGAGSGK
;
A
#
# COMPACT_ATOMS: atom_id res chain seq x y z
N MET A 1 -11.72 -28.55 6.41
CA MET A 1 -13.19 -28.54 6.52
C MET A 1 -13.78 -28.28 5.13
N GLU A 2 -14.90 -28.91 4.79
CA GLU A 2 -15.56 -28.83 3.47
C GLU A 2 -17.04 -28.46 3.65
N LEU A 3 -17.58 -27.69 2.70
CA LEU A 3 -18.99 -27.34 2.59
C LEU A 3 -19.48 -27.70 1.18
N LYS A 4 -20.67 -28.30 1.06
CA LYS A 4 -21.27 -28.73 -0.21
C LYS A 4 -22.69 -28.21 -0.36
N ALA A 5 -23.05 -27.82 -1.57
CA ALA A 5 -24.42 -27.51 -1.93
C ALA A 5 -25.26 -28.80 -1.91
N THR A 6 -26.52 -28.65 -1.49
CA THR A 6 -27.50 -29.74 -1.54
C THR A 6 -27.83 -30.11 -2.98
N SER A 7 -28.25 -31.34 -3.25
CA SER A 7 -28.63 -31.78 -4.61
C SER A 7 -29.74 -30.93 -5.24
N LEU A 8 -30.68 -30.43 -4.43
CA LEU A 8 -31.74 -29.51 -4.87
C LEU A 8 -31.18 -28.10 -5.12
N GLY A 9 -30.34 -27.60 -4.21
CA GLY A 9 -29.67 -26.31 -4.32
C GLY A 9 -28.78 -26.23 -5.57
N LYS A 10 -28.01 -27.28 -5.88
CA LYS A 10 -27.18 -27.36 -7.09
C LYS A 10 -28.00 -27.25 -8.38
N ARG A 11 -29.17 -27.91 -8.45
CA ARG A 11 -30.04 -27.88 -9.63
C ARG A 11 -30.74 -26.53 -9.82
N LEU A 12 -31.12 -25.88 -8.73
CA LEU A 12 -31.89 -24.63 -8.76
C LEU A 12 -31.01 -23.39 -8.90
N ALA A 13 -29.82 -23.40 -8.30
CA ALA A 13 -28.92 -22.26 -8.28
C ALA A 13 -28.23 -22.02 -9.64
N GLN A 14 -28.10 -23.05 -10.48
CA GLN A 14 -27.34 -23.02 -11.75
C GLN A 14 -25.96 -22.34 -11.62
N HIS A 15 -25.36 -22.38 -10.42
CA HIS A 15 -24.08 -21.75 -10.14
C HIS A 15 -22.94 -22.68 -10.54
N PRO A 16 -21.79 -22.12 -11.00
CA PRO A 16 -20.65 -22.91 -11.49
C PRO A 16 -19.94 -23.69 -10.38
N TYR A 17 -20.23 -23.38 -9.12
CA TYR A 17 -19.60 -23.96 -7.94
C TYR A 17 -20.63 -24.53 -6.98
N ASP A 18 -20.33 -25.70 -6.44
CA ASP A 18 -21.19 -26.42 -5.50
C ASP A 18 -20.44 -26.88 -4.24
N ARG A 19 -19.16 -26.53 -4.11
CA ARG A 19 -18.31 -26.97 -3.01
C ARG A 19 -17.28 -25.93 -2.65
N ALA A 20 -17.01 -25.79 -1.34
CA ALA A 20 -15.87 -25.05 -0.82
C ALA A 20 -15.04 -25.88 0.17
N VAL A 21 -13.72 -25.79 0.07
CA VAL A 21 -12.77 -26.46 0.96
C VAL A 21 -11.80 -25.43 1.51
N ILE A 22 -11.65 -25.41 2.84
CA ILE A 22 -10.68 -24.56 3.53
C ILE A 22 -9.30 -25.19 3.41
N LEU A 23 -8.33 -24.40 2.95
CA LEU A 23 -6.93 -24.76 2.83
C LEU A 23 -6.10 -24.00 3.87
N ASN A 24 -4.80 -24.29 3.92
CA ASN A 24 -3.88 -23.64 4.86
C ASN A 24 -3.83 -22.12 4.68
N ALA A 25 -3.78 -21.63 3.43
CA ALA A 25 -3.65 -20.21 3.09
C ALA A 25 -4.65 -19.77 1.99
N GLY A 26 -5.85 -20.35 2.00
CA GLY A 26 -6.84 -20.07 0.97
C GLY A 26 -8.13 -20.86 1.12
N VAL A 27 -9.04 -20.61 0.20
CA VAL A 27 -10.27 -21.39 0.00
C VAL A 27 -10.30 -21.90 -1.42
N LYS A 28 -10.59 -23.18 -1.59
CA LYS A 28 -10.86 -23.76 -2.89
C LYS A 28 -12.35 -23.83 -3.11
N VAL A 29 -12.83 -23.27 -4.21
CA VAL A 29 -14.24 -23.33 -4.61
C VAL A 29 -14.31 -24.14 -5.90
N SER A 30 -15.13 -25.18 -5.94
CA SER A 30 -15.20 -26.09 -7.09
C SER A 30 -16.63 -26.48 -7.45
N GLY A 31 -16.81 -26.93 -8.68
CA GLY A 31 -18.00 -27.57 -9.22
C GLY A 31 -17.63 -28.59 -10.29
N ASP A 32 -18.60 -29.07 -11.07
CA ASP A 32 -18.39 -30.21 -11.98
C ASP A 32 -17.36 -29.95 -13.10
N ARG A 33 -17.19 -28.69 -13.51
CA ARG A 33 -16.30 -28.30 -14.64
C ARG A 33 -15.34 -27.17 -14.31
N HIS A 34 -15.42 -26.61 -13.10
CA HIS A 34 -14.66 -25.43 -12.72
C HIS A 34 -14.06 -25.61 -11.34
N GLU A 35 -12.81 -25.20 -11.19
CA GLU A 35 -12.12 -25.11 -9.91
C GLU A 35 -11.46 -23.73 -9.83
N TYR A 36 -11.60 -23.08 -8.69
CA TYR A 36 -11.03 -21.77 -8.44
C TYR A 36 -10.39 -21.75 -7.05
N LEU A 37 -9.10 -21.42 -7.01
CA LEU A 37 -8.37 -21.21 -5.76
C LEU A 37 -8.43 -19.72 -5.41
N ILE A 38 -8.85 -19.42 -4.19
CA ILE A 38 -8.86 -18.08 -3.60
C ILE A 38 -7.79 -18.03 -2.51
N PRO A 39 -6.59 -17.51 -2.81
CA PRO A 39 -5.59 -17.23 -1.80
C PRO A 39 -6.07 -16.22 -0.75
N PHE A 40 -5.67 -16.37 0.51
CA PHE A 40 -6.04 -15.42 1.55
C PHE A 40 -5.49 -14.01 1.33
N ASN A 41 -4.34 -13.87 0.65
CA ASN A 41 -3.78 -12.56 0.28
C ASN A 41 -4.55 -11.85 -0.83
N GLN A 42 -5.57 -12.47 -1.43
CA GLN A 42 -6.47 -11.85 -2.41
C GLN A 42 -7.87 -11.61 -1.85
N LEU A 43 -8.16 -12.05 -0.63
CA LEU A 43 -9.49 -11.96 -0.05
C LEU A 43 -9.66 -10.60 0.64
N LEU A 44 -10.78 -9.92 0.35
CA LEU A 44 -11.16 -8.64 0.95
C LEU A 44 -12.22 -8.79 2.04
N ALA A 45 -13.20 -9.66 1.81
CA ALA A 45 -14.26 -9.96 2.76
C ALA A 45 -14.88 -11.33 2.48
N ILE A 46 -15.52 -11.90 3.51
CA ILE A 46 -16.34 -13.10 3.39
C ILE A 46 -17.72 -12.79 3.95
N HIS A 47 -18.73 -12.73 3.08
CA HIS A 47 -20.11 -12.51 3.50
C HIS A 47 -20.86 -13.84 3.58
N CYS A 48 -21.60 -14.02 4.68
CA CYS A 48 -22.48 -15.16 4.91
C CYS A 48 -23.92 -14.66 4.93
N LYS A 49 -24.73 -15.11 3.97
CA LYS A 49 -26.11 -14.66 3.79
C LYS A 49 -27.07 -15.84 3.90
N ARG A 50 -28.26 -15.56 4.43
CA ARG A 50 -29.38 -16.50 4.45
C ARG A 50 -30.33 -16.17 3.30
N GLY A 51 -30.49 -17.09 2.36
CA GLY A 51 -31.55 -17.06 1.36
C GLY A 51 -32.87 -17.62 1.89
N LEU A 52 -33.87 -17.74 1.00
CA LEU A 52 -35.20 -18.24 1.35
C LEU A 52 -35.16 -19.68 1.90
N VAL A 53 -34.30 -20.53 1.34
CA VAL A 53 -34.19 -21.97 1.68
C VAL A 53 -32.74 -22.37 2.03
N TRP A 54 -31.75 -21.75 1.39
CA TRP A 54 -30.33 -22.11 1.54
C TRP A 54 -29.48 -20.97 2.09
N GLY A 55 -28.29 -21.33 2.57
CA GLY A 55 -27.21 -20.38 2.81
C GLY A 55 -26.46 -19.99 1.53
N GLU A 56 -25.76 -18.88 1.62
CA GLU A 56 -24.87 -18.37 0.58
C GLU A 56 -23.58 -17.80 1.20
N LEU A 57 -22.45 -18.06 0.54
CA LEU A 57 -21.17 -17.43 0.82
C LEU A 57 -20.71 -16.61 -0.37
N GLU A 58 -20.28 -15.37 -0.10
CA GLU A 58 -19.62 -14.51 -1.08
C GLU A 58 -18.18 -14.23 -0.62
N PHE A 59 -17.23 -14.48 -1.53
CA PHE A 59 -15.83 -14.13 -1.37
C PHE A 59 -15.54 -12.89 -2.21
N VAL A 60 -15.27 -11.77 -1.55
CA VAL A 60 -14.97 -10.49 -2.20
C VAL A 60 -13.48 -10.42 -2.49
N LEU A 61 -13.13 -10.12 -3.73
CA LEU A 61 -11.77 -10.01 -4.25
C LEU A 61 -11.57 -8.58 -4.80
N PRO A 62 -10.32 -8.16 -5.12
CA PRO A 62 -10.06 -6.92 -5.82
C PRO A 62 -10.83 -6.77 -7.13
N GLU A 63 -10.92 -5.54 -7.62
CA GLU A 63 -11.58 -5.20 -8.90
C GLU A 63 -13.07 -5.59 -8.93
N ASP A 64 -13.75 -5.44 -7.79
CA ASP A 64 -15.18 -5.74 -7.61
C ASP A 64 -15.57 -7.20 -7.97
N LYS A 65 -14.59 -8.10 -8.03
CA LYS A 65 -14.82 -9.51 -8.33
C LYS A 65 -15.38 -10.23 -7.11
N VAL A 66 -16.47 -10.96 -7.31
CA VAL A 66 -17.11 -11.77 -6.26
C VAL A 66 -17.25 -13.22 -6.71
N VAL A 67 -16.76 -14.15 -5.90
CA VAL A 67 -16.99 -15.59 -6.08
C VAL A 67 -18.09 -16.02 -5.11
N ARG A 68 -19.12 -16.71 -5.61
CA ARG A 68 -20.28 -17.14 -4.81
C ARG A 68 -20.39 -18.66 -4.71
N LEU A 69 -20.75 -19.14 -3.53
CA LEU A 69 -21.24 -20.49 -3.30
C LEU A 69 -22.67 -20.40 -2.76
N HIS A 70 -23.61 -21.04 -3.44
CA HIS A 70 -25.03 -21.00 -3.11
C HIS A 70 -25.60 -22.43 -2.99
N GLY A 71 -26.73 -22.57 -2.30
CA GLY A 71 -27.47 -23.84 -2.25
C GLY A 71 -27.04 -24.79 -1.13
N THR A 72 -26.28 -24.29 -0.16
CA THR A 72 -25.76 -25.02 1.01
C THR A 72 -26.76 -24.99 2.17
N GLU A 73 -26.73 -25.97 3.07
CA GLU A 73 -27.59 -25.91 4.26
C GLU A 73 -27.20 -24.73 5.16
N TRP A 74 -28.18 -24.02 5.71
CA TRP A 74 -27.92 -22.77 6.44
C TRP A 74 -27.08 -22.96 7.70
N SER A 75 -27.31 -24.04 8.46
CA SER A 75 -26.51 -24.40 9.64
C SER A 75 -25.06 -24.70 9.28
N GLU A 76 -24.84 -25.52 8.26
CA GLU A 76 -23.51 -25.87 7.76
C GLU A 76 -22.77 -24.64 7.20
N THR A 77 -23.49 -23.77 6.49
CA THR A 77 -22.94 -22.53 5.93
C THR A 77 -22.41 -21.60 7.02
N GLN A 78 -23.18 -21.41 8.10
CA GLN A 78 -22.74 -20.62 9.25
C GLN A 78 -21.54 -21.27 9.95
N GLN A 79 -21.55 -22.59 10.14
CA GLN A 79 -20.45 -23.29 10.80
C GLN A 79 -19.16 -23.17 9.98
N PHE A 80 -19.25 -23.37 8.68
CA PHE A 80 -18.14 -23.21 7.74
C PHE A 80 -17.61 -21.78 7.74
N HIS A 81 -18.50 -20.79 7.66
CA HIS A 81 -18.15 -19.36 7.70
C HIS A 81 -17.39 -19.01 8.96
N ARG A 82 -17.87 -19.41 10.15
CA ARG A 82 -17.19 -19.12 11.42
C ARG A 82 -15.78 -19.71 11.47
N TYR A 83 -15.61 -20.96 11.02
CA TYR A 83 -14.30 -21.60 11.02
C TYR A 83 -13.36 -20.93 10.01
N LEU A 84 -13.85 -20.64 8.81
CA LEU A 84 -13.07 -19.96 7.78
C LEU A 84 -12.66 -18.55 8.20
N ASP A 85 -13.57 -17.75 8.73
CA ASP A 85 -13.31 -16.38 9.17
C ASP A 85 -12.28 -16.36 10.30
N ALA A 86 -12.38 -17.26 11.28
CA ALA A 86 -11.38 -17.41 12.33
C ALA A 86 -9.99 -17.78 11.77
N HIS A 87 -9.93 -18.72 10.82
CA HIS A 87 -8.68 -19.15 10.19
C HIS A 87 -8.04 -18.02 9.35
N TRP A 88 -8.84 -17.34 8.54
CA TRP A 88 -8.40 -16.23 7.71
C TRP A 88 -7.96 -15.02 8.55
N ARG A 89 -8.67 -14.69 9.64
CA ARG A 89 -8.27 -13.63 10.57
C ARG A 89 -6.94 -13.93 11.25
N ARG A 90 -6.76 -15.16 11.72
CA ARG A 90 -5.49 -15.60 12.33
C ARG A 90 -4.34 -15.46 11.35
N TRP A 91 -4.49 -16.02 10.15
CA TRP A 91 -3.49 -15.89 9.09
C TRP A 91 -3.23 -14.42 8.74
N SER A 92 -4.27 -13.58 8.66
CA SER A 92 -4.10 -12.16 8.35
C SER A 92 -3.34 -11.42 9.45
N GLN A 93 -3.55 -11.78 10.72
CA GLN A 93 -2.80 -11.23 11.84
C GLN A 93 -1.32 -11.58 11.75
N GLU A 94 -0.99 -12.85 11.49
CA GLU A 94 0.40 -13.31 11.30
C GLU A 94 1.07 -12.59 10.13
N MET A 95 0.35 -12.40 9.01
CA MET A 95 0.87 -11.66 7.85
C MET A 95 0.97 -10.15 8.09
N SER A 96 0.18 -9.59 9.00
CA SER A 96 0.27 -8.17 9.34
C SER A 96 1.60 -7.83 10.01
N ASP A 97 2.18 -8.76 10.75
CA ASP A 97 3.50 -8.57 11.38
C ASP A 97 4.61 -8.58 10.32
N VAL A 98 4.52 -9.46 9.32
CA VAL A 98 5.43 -9.48 8.15
C VAL A 98 5.29 -8.20 7.33
N ALA A 99 4.06 -7.73 7.11
CA ALA A 99 3.81 -6.46 6.43
C ALA A 99 4.40 -5.28 7.22
N ALA A 100 4.26 -5.27 8.55
CA ALA A 100 4.83 -4.24 9.41
C ALA A 100 6.35 -4.16 9.27
N GLN A 101 7.05 -5.31 9.25
CA GLN A 101 8.50 -5.36 9.04
C GLN A 101 8.91 -4.77 7.69
N ALA A 102 8.29 -5.21 6.60
CA ALA A 102 8.61 -4.70 5.26
C ALA A 102 8.36 -3.19 5.13
N LEU A 103 7.28 -2.69 5.74
CA LEU A 103 6.97 -1.26 5.76
C LEU A 103 7.93 -0.47 6.64
N GLN A 104 8.40 -1.04 7.76
CA GLN A 104 9.41 -0.45 8.63
C GLN A 104 10.74 -0.27 7.91
N GLU A 105 11.23 -1.32 7.25
CA GLU A 105 12.44 -1.24 6.43
C GLU A 105 12.31 -0.19 5.32
N GLN A 106 11.14 -0.12 4.68
CA GLN A 106 10.89 0.90 3.65
C GLN A 106 10.89 2.31 4.23
N TRP A 107 10.30 2.52 5.40
CA TRP A 107 10.27 3.81 6.07
C TRP A 107 11.67 4.26 6.51
N GLU A 108 12.50 3.35 7.00
CA GLU A 108 13.90 3.63 7.33
C GLU A 108 14.66 4.10 6.09
N ARG A 109 14.50 3.43 4.95
CA ARG A 109 15.11 3.87 3.68
C ARG A 109 14.63 5.25 3.22
N ILE A 110 13.34 5.56 3.38
CA ILE A 110 12.82 6.91 3.10
C ILE A 110 13.53 7.90 4.02
N SER A 111 13.51 7.65 5.33
CA SER A 111 14.08 8.53 6.35
C SER A 111 15.57 8.80 6.14
N GLU A 112 16.35 7.77 5.81
CA GLU A 112 17.78 7.90 5.48
C GLU A 112 18.01 8.74 4.23
N ARG A 113 17.17 8.57 3.20
CA ARG A 113 17.29 9.28 1.91
C ARG A 113 16.72 10.69 1.96
N THR A 114 15.87 10.99 2.93
CA THR A 114 15.31 12.33 3.19
C THR A 114 15.95 12.96 4.42
N GLY A 115 17.14 12.51 4.85
CA GLY A 115 17.87 13.15 5.94
C GLY A 115 18.28 14.58 5.61
N GLU A 116 18.36 15.44 6.62
CA GLU A 116 18.45 16.91 6.52
C GLU A 116 19.71 17.46 5.82
N ASN A 117 20.70 16.63 5.54
CA ASN A 117 22.03 17.07 5.08
C ASN A 117 22.23 17.00 3.56
N GLN A 118 21.19 16.76 2.77
CA GLN A 118 21.33 16.68 1.31
C GLN A 118 20.11 17.24 0.57
N TRP A 119 20.36 17.79 -0.61
CA TRP A 119 19.30 18.16 -1.54
C TRP A 119 18.58 16.91 -2.06
N LEU A 120 17.26 16.94 -2.01
CA LEU A 120 16.38 15.88 -2.50
C LEU A 120 15.94 16.19 -3.95
N THR A 121 16.64 15.56 -4.90
CA THR A 121 16.37 15.71 -6.34
C THR A 121 15.06 15.05 -6.75
N ARG A 122 14.48 15.52 -7.86
CA ARG A 122 13.28 14.88 -8.44
C ARG A 122 13.51 13.44 -8.89
N GLU A 123 14.72 13.11 -9.32
CA GLU A 123 15.08 11.73 -9.66
C GLU A 123 15.04 10.82 -8.43
N ARG A 124 15.60 11.28 -7.30
CA ARG A 124 15.59 10.52 -6.05
C ARG A 124 14.19 10.33 -5.49
N VAL A 125 13.33 11.35 -5.58
CA VAL A 125 11.91 11.22 -5.21
C VAL A 125 11.20 10.17 -6.07
N ARG A 126 11.37 10.19 -7.39
CA ARG A 126 10.79 9.17 -8.27
C ARG A 126 11.30 7.76 -7.93
N GLY A 127 12.58 7.63 -7.57
CA GLY A 127 13.15 6.37 -7.08
C GLY A 127 12.48 5.88 -5.79
N LEU A 128 12.29 6.78 -4.82
CA LEU A 128 11.57 6.47 -3.58
C LEU A 128 10.12 6.06 -3.83
N GLU A 129 9.38 6.80 -4.68
CA GLU A 129 7.99 6.44 -5.03
C GLU A 129 7.92 5.05 -5.67
N HIS A 130 8.88 4.73 -6.55
CA HIS A 130 8.95 3.42 -7.18
C HIS A 130 9.20 2.31 -6.15
N GLU A 131 10.15 2.49 -5.25
CA GLU A 131 10.45 1.54 -4.18
C GLU A 131 9.25 1.32 -3.25
N ILE A 132 8.53 2.38 -2.85
CA ILE A 132 7.33 2.24 -2.01
C ILE A 132 6.26 1.43 -2.73
N ARG A 133 6.02 1.69 -4.02
CA ARG A 133 5.05 0.94 -4.83
C ARG A 133 5.44 -0.53 -4.97
N GLN A 134 6.74 -0.83 -5.14
CA GLN A 134 7.24 -2.20 -5.15
C GLN A 134 7.01 -2.89 -3.80
N THR A 135 7.31 -2.22 -2.69
CA THR A 135 7.06 -2.73 -1.35
C THR A 135 5.57 -3.05 -1.17
N PHE A 136 4.67 -2.13 -1.56
CA PHE A 136 3.22 -2.34 -1.48
C PHE A 136 2.75 -3.54 -2.31
N ALA A 137 3.31 -3.73 -3.50
CA ALA A 137 2.99 -4.87 -4.37
C ALA A 137 3.50 -6.21 -3.80
N ALA A 138 4.56 -6.19 -2.98
CA ALA A 138 5.15 -7.37 -2.35
C ALA A 138 4.52 -7.72 -0.98
N LEU A 139 3.62 -6.88 -0.45
CA LEU A 139 3.01 -7.13 0.85
C LEU A 139 2.20 -8.43 0.84
N PRO A 140 2.22 -9.20 1.95
CA PRO A 140 1.47 -10.46 2.05
C PRO A 140 -0.05 -10.23 2.23
N LEU A 141 -0.49 -8.98 2.33
CA LEU A 141 -1.89 -8.58 2.53
C LEU A 141 -2.33 -7.59 1.43
N PRO A 142 -3.62 -7.59 1.05
CA PRO A 142 -4.16 -6.51 0.23
C PRO A 142 -3.97 -5.15 0.90
N VAL A 143 -3.47 -4.17 0.16
CA VAL A 143 -3.22 -2.81 0.68
C VAL A 143 -4.47 -2.18 1.28
N SER A 144 -5.65 -2.44 0.71
CA SER A 144 -6.93 -1.95 1.21
C SER A 144 -7.31 -2.47 2.60
N ARG A 145 -6.71 -3.58 3.04
CA ARG A 145 -6.94 -4.18 4.36
C ARG A 145 -5.93 -3.75 5.41
N LEU A 146 -4.85 -3.06 5.06
CA LEU A 146 -3.82 -2.67 6.03
C LEU A 146 -4.35 -1.74 7.11
N GLU A 147 -5.42 -1.00 6.83
CA GLU A 147 -6.16 -0.23 7.84
C GLU A 147 -6.74 -1.09 8.97
N GLU A 148 -6.97 -2.38 8.77
CA GLU A 148 -7.55 -3.23 9.81
C GLU A 148 -6.54 -3.56 10.92
N PHE A 149 -5.22 -3.45 10.67
CA PHE A 149 -4.18 -4.01 11.54
C PHE A 149 -3.31 -2.93 12.19
N ALA A 150 -3.37 -2.82 13.52
CA ALA A 150 -2.65 -1.80 14.28
C ALA A 150 -1.12 -1.83 14.06
N HIS A 151 -0.51 -3.01 13.92
CA HIS A 151 0.95 -3.17 13.81
C HIS A 151 1.54 -2.55 12.54
N CYS A 152 0.81 -2.56 11.42
CA CYS A 152 1.30 -2.01 10.16
C CYS A 152 0.59 -0.71 9.74
N ARG A 153 -0.57 -0.39 10.31
CA ARG A 153 -1.42 0.75 9.91
C ARG A 153 -0.66 2.08 9.88
N GLU A 154 -0.03 2.46 10.98
CA GLU A 154 0.57 3.79 11.10
C GLU A 154 1.76 3.97 10.16
N ILE A 155 2.58 2.94 9.99
CA ILE A 155 3.72 3.01 9.09
C ILE A 155 3.32 2.93 7.61
N TRP A 156 2.28 2.16 7.31
CA TRP A 156 1.65 2.17 6.00
C TRP A 156 1.10 3.55 5.66
N ARG A 157 0.41 4.23 6.59
CA ARG A 157 -0.08 5.61 6.40
C ARG A 157 1.04 6.59 6.10
N LYS A 158 2.19 6.48 6.79
CA LYS A 158 3.37 7.32 6.50
C LYS A 158 3.89 7.09 5.08
N CYS A 159 4.03 5.83 4.65
CA CYS A 159 4.44 5.50 3.30
C CYS A 159 3.42 5.98 2.24
N LEU A 160 2.12 5.86 2.55
CA LEU A 160 1.05 6.32 1.68
C LEU A 160 1.03 7.85 1.55
N ALA A 161 1.22 8.58 2.66
CA ALA A 161 1.30 10.03 2.67
C ALA A 161 2.45 10.53 1.79
N TRP A 162 3.61 9.87 1.84
CA TRP A 162 4.72 10.16 0.95
C TRP A 162 4.36 10.01 -0.54
N LEU A 163 3.60 8.96 -0.90
CA LEU A 163 3.11 8.77 -2.27
C LEU A 163 2.04 9.78 -2.70
N GLN A 164 1.30 10.34 -1.75
CA GLN A 164 0.22 11.30 -2.02
C GLN A 164 0.75 12.73 -2.20
N ASP A 165 1.81 13.11 -1.48
CA ASP A 165 2.41 14.45 -1.53
C ASP A 165 3.94 14.41 -1.53
N SER A 166 4.51 13.71 -2.51
CA SER A 166 5.96 13.58 -2.66
C SER A 166 6.63 14.91 -3.02
N GLU A 167 5.98 15.74 -3.85
CA GLU A 167 6.51 17.02 -4.29
C GLU A 167 6.43 18.08 -3.18
N GLY A 168 5.34 18.14 -2.40
CA GLY A 168 5.26 19.02 -1.23
C GLY A 168 6.31 18.64 -0.18
N SER A 169 6.44 17.34 0.12
CA SER A 169 7.48 16.82 1.01
C SER A 169 8.89 17.18 0.53
N ARG A 170 9.15 17.07 -0.78
CA ARG A 170 10.43 17.44 -1.41
C ARG A 170 10.73 18.93 -1.29
N GLN A 171 9.75 19.79 -1.53
CA GLN A 171 9.91 21.24 -1.43
C GLN A 171 10.20 21.67 0.01
N GLN A 172 9.46 21.14 0.98
CA GLN A 172 9.68 21.43 2.39
C GLN A 172 11.07 20.99 2.85
N HIS A 173 11.48 19.77 2.47
CA HIS A 173 12.82 19.25 2.73
C HIS A 173 13.92 20.15 2.15
N ASN A 174 13.83 20.46 0.87
CA ASN A 174 14.83 21.28 0.18
C ASN A 174 14.89 22.71 0.69
N GLN A 175 13.76 23.25 1.14
CA GLN A 175 13.72 24.56 1.79
C GLN A 175 14.49 24.55 3.11
N ALA A 176 14.25 23.55 3.97
CA ALA A 176 14.96 23.39 5.23
C ALA A 176 16.47 23.20 5.03
N TYR A 177 16.84 22.34 4.07
CA TYR A 177 18.25 22.14 3.68
C TYR A 177 18.90 23.44 3.18
N ALA A 178 18.23 24.18 2.30
CA ALA A 178 18.75 25.44 1.78
C ALA A 178 18.94 26.46 2.90
N ASP A 179 17.97 26.62 3.79
CA ASP A 179 18.06 27.56 4.90
C ASP A 179 19.22 27.21 5.84
N ALA A 180 19.39 25.93 6.18
CA ALA A 180 20.52 25.44 6.98
C ALA A 180 21.89 25.67 6.30
N MET A 181 22.00 25.44 5.00
CA MET A 181 23.23 25.69 4.23
C MET A 181 23.57 27.19 4.16
N LEU A 182 22.57 28.04 3.99
CA LEU A 182 22.76 29.49 3.94
C LEU A 182 23.22 30.04 5.29
N GLU A 183 22.68 29.52 6.39
CA GLU A 183 23.09 29.89 7.75
C GLU A 183 24.51 29.41 8.06
N ALA A 184 24.80 28.12 7.82
CA ALA A 184 26.11 27.52 8.10
C ALA A 184 27.25 28.12 7.27
N HIS A 185 26.95 28.67 6.09
CA HIS A 185 27.92 29.25 5.17
C HIS A 185 27.69 30.75 4.90
N ALA A 186 27.08 31.48 5.84
CA ALA A 186 26.73 32.89 5.66
C ALA A 186 27.92 33.79 5.24
N ASP A 187 29.11 33.54 5.81
CA ASP A 187 30.33 34.28 5.47
C ASP A 187 30.73 34.10 4.00
N PHE A 188 30.60 32.89 3.46
CA PHE A 188 30.90 32.60 2.06
C PHE A 188 29.99 33.43 1.13
N PHE A 189 28.67 33.40 1.35
CA PHE A 189 27.72 34.12 0.50
C PHE A 189 27.87 35.65 0.58
N THR A 190 28.42 36.15 1.68
CA THR A 190 28.65 37.59 1.89
C THR A 190 29.95 38.07 1.23
N GLN A 191 30.97 37.20 1.10
CA GLN A 191 32.33 37.59 0.74
C GLN A 191 32.83 37.04 -0.61
N ILE A 192 32.11 36.09 -1.22
CA ILE A 192 32.57 35.39 -2.44
C ILE A 192 32.75 36.32 -3.65
N GLU A 193 31.98 37.40 -3.72
CA GLU A 193 32.00 38.39 -4.80
C GLU A 193 32.24 39.79 -4.26
N SER A 194 32.47 40.77 -5.14
CA SER A 194 32.63 42.19 -4.74
C SER A 194 31.39 42.77 -4.04
N SER A 195 30.25 42.11 -4.16
CA SER A 195 29.02 42.43 -3.43
C SER A 195 28.35 41.14 -2.96
N PRO A 196 27.70 41.12 -1.78
CA PRO A 196 27.02 39.94 -1.27
C PRO A 196 26.00 39.38 -2.26
N LEU A 197 25.92 38.05 -2.35
CA LEU A 197 24.88 37.37 -3.12
C LEU A 197 23.51 37.70 -2.53
N ASN A 198 22.56 38.06 -3.39
CA ASN A 198 21.18 38.23 -2.97
C ASN A 198 20.54 36.87 -2.65
N PRO A 199 19.39 36.83 -1.94
CA PRO A 199 18.76 35.58 -1.52
C PRO A 199 18.44 34.61 -2.68
N SER A 200 18.08 35.12 -3.87
CA SER A 200 17.78 34.27 -5.02
C SER A 200 19.03 33.63 -5.62
N GLN A 201 20.14 34.36 -5.66
CA GLN A 201 21.43 33.83 -6.12
C GLN A 201 21.98 32.80 -5.14
N ALA A 202 21.96 33.10 -3.84
CA ALA A 202 22.42 32.18 -2.82
C ALA A 202 21.60 30.88 -2.81
N ARG A 203 20.26 30.98 -2.96
CA ARG A 203 19.38 29.82 -3.13
C ARG A 203 19.65 29.02 -4.42
N ALA A 204 20.08 29.68 -5.49
CA ALA A 204 20.46 28.99 -6.72
C ALA A 204 21.77 28.20 -6.55
N VAL A 205 22.74 28.73 -5.79
CA VAL A 205 24.02 28.06 -5.50
C VAL A 205 23.83 26.79 -4.65
N VAL A 206 22.97 26.83 -3.64
CA VAL A 206 22.69 25.65 -2.77
C VAL A 206 21.75 24.63 -3.42
N ASN A 207 21.16 24.93 -4.58
CA ASN A 207 20.25 24.03 -5.26
C ASN A 207 21.03 22.85 -5.88
N GLY A 208 20.77 21.65 -5.39
CA GLY A 208 21.43 20.43 -5.85
C GLY A 208 20.70 19.68 -6.97
N GLU A 209 19.75 20.31 -7.67
CA GLU A 209 19.07 19.67 -8.80
C GLU A 209 20.00 19.52 -10.01
N SER A 210 19.79 18.45 -10.79
CA SER A 210 20.58 18.14 -11.99
C SER A 210 20.56 19.24 -13.05
N SER A 211 19.47 20.01 -13.10
CA SER A 211 19.31 21.16 -13.98
C SER A 211 18.46 22.22 -13.27
N LEU A 212 18.96 23.46 -13.26
CA LEU A 212 18.26 24.61 -12.70
C LEU A 212 18.07 25.68 -13.78
N LEU A 213 16.83 26.13 -13.98
CA LEU A 213 16.55 27.32 -14.79
C LEU A 213 16.67 28.56 -13.90
N VAL A 214 17.67 29.41 -14.17
CA VAL A 214 17.84 30.70 -13.50
C VAL A 214 17.41 31.82 -14.44
N LEU A 215 16.30 32.48 -14.11
CA LEU A 215 15.83 33.67 -14.83
C LEU A 215 16.42 34.92 -14.18
N ALA A 216 17.20 35.70 -14.92
CA ALA A 216 17.58 37.04 -14.47
C ALA A 216 17.97 37.96 -15.63
N GLY A 217 17.95 39.27 -15.38
CA GLY A 217 18.31 40.31 -16.34
C GLY A 217 19.81 40.38 -16.67
N ALA A 218 20.18 41.24 -17.62
CA ALA A 218 21.57 41.57 -17.89
C ALA A 218 22.22 42.25 -16.67
N GLY A 219 23.49 41.91 -16.38
CA GLY A 219 24.22 42.47 -15.23
C GLY A 219 23.79 41.95 -13.86
N SER A 220 22.95 40.91 -13.80
CA SER A 220 22.41 40.38 -12.54
C SER A 220 23.39 39.55 -11.70
N GLY A 221 24.57 39.22 -12.22
CA GLY A 221 25.48 38.25 -11.59
C GLY A 221 24.86 36.85 -11.48
N LYS A 222 24.25 36.35 -12.56
CA LYS A 222 23.78 34.95 -12.66
C LYS A 222 24.94 33.98 -12.71
#